data_AF-A0A0A9ZIP4-F1
#
_entry.id   AF-A0A0A9ZIP4-F1
#
_cell.length_a   1.000
_cell.length_b   1.000
_cell.length_c   1.000
_cell.angle_alpha   90.00
_cell.angle_beta   90.00
_cell.angle_gamma   90.00
#
_symmetry.space_group_name_H-M   'P 1'
#
loop_
_entity.id
_entity.type
_entity.pdbx_description
1 polymer ?
#
loop_
_entity_poly.entity_id
_entity_poly.type
_entity_poly.pdbx_seq_one_letter_code
_entity_poly.pdbx_strand_id
1 'polypeptide(L)'
;KLCYFPSRSLDEPVTVGLENLAEKCEAFKNVGVHFAKWRCVYRITKTTPTTVAIHDNAQTLARFASVCQSKRMVPIIEPDIEQDGNHSLRRMQKVTEAVLAAVVKALQDHHVFMEGTILKVNFVTPGMQCSKKYTLKEMAECTMEAFQRTVPPSIQGICFLAGSLKEQEATAFLDGVVKTVTNKPWYTTFSFSRGVHMSTLELWRGNPECVEIAQKHLIKRLEENQKAALGKLFPPEEWAGNTEQGELYITTHQFFEDGPKKPAAVLAG
;
A
#
# COMPACT_ATOMS: atom_id res chain seq x y z
N LYS A 1 -16.56 6.00 -1.76
CA LYS A 1 -17.26 5.04 -2.65
C LYS A 1 -16.55 5.10 -3.99
N LEU A 2 -16.25 3.96 -4.62
CA LEU A 2 -15.77 3.96 -6.01
C LEU A 2 -17.00 4.11 -6.90
N CYS A 3 -16.97 5.09 -7.80
CA CYS A 3 -18.02 5.26 -8.79
C CYS A 3 -17.42 5.07 -10.18
N TYR A 4 -18.15 4.38 -11.05
CA TYR A 4 -17.82 4.26 -12.45
C TYR A 4 -18.63 5.34 -13.19
N PHE A 5 -17.96 6.20 -13.94
CA PHE A 5 -18.67 7.11 -14.84
C PHE A 5 -19.24 6.30 -16.02
N PRO A 6 -20.53 6.42 -16.36
CA PRO A 6 -21.17 5.61 -17.41
C PRO A 6 -20.70 5.90 -18.84
N SER A 7 -19.63 6.67 -19.08
CA SER A 7 -19.25 7.14 -20.42
C SER A 7 -17.84 6.80 -20.91
N ARG A 8 -17.13 5.84 -20.30
CA ARG A 8 -15.82 5.39 -20.83
C ARG A 8 -15.73 3.88 -20.91
N SER A 9 -15.53 3.38 -22.12
CA SER A 9 -15.57 1.99 -22.58
C SER A 9 -14.46 1.05 -22.01
N LEU A 10 -13.86 1.36 -20.85
CA LEU A 10 -12.71 0.64 -20.30
C LEU A 10 -12.79 0.38 -18.78
N ASP A 11 -13.94 0.62 -18.14
CA ASP A 11 -14.18 0.36 -16.69
C ASP A 11 -13.07 0.87 -15.75
N GLU A 12 -12.54 2.06 -16.04
CA GLU A 12 -11.54 2.70 -15.19
C GLU A 12 -12.21 3.41 -14.00
N PRO A 13 -11.82 3.09 -12.76
CA PRO A 13 -12.47 3.61 -11.57
C PRO A 13 -12.14 5.08 -11.32
N VAL A 14 -13.13 5.84 -10.84
CA VAL A 14 -12.96 7.19 -10.32
C VAL A 14 -13.42 7.23 -8.87
N THR A 15 -12.69 7.96 -8.04
CA THR A 15 -13.05 8.14 -6.63
C THR A 15 -13.88 9.41 -6.44
N VAL A 16 -15.04 9.28 -5.79
CA VAL A 16 -15.95 10.38 -5.49
C VAL A 16 -16.03 10.68 -3.99
N GLY A 17 -16.62 11.82 -3.63
CA GLY A 17 -16.86 12.23 -2.24
C GLY A 17 -16.24 13.57 -1.85
N LEU A 18 -15.75 14.35 -2.84
CA LEU A 18 -15.18 15.68 -2.62
C LEU A 18 -16.26 16.69 -2.20
N GLU A 19 -17.53 16.35 -2.42
CA GLU A 19 -18.67 17.15 -1.99
C GLU A 19 -18.64 17.29 -0.45
N ASN A 20 -18.72 18.54 0.00
CA ASN A 20 -18.67 18.94 1.40
C ASN A 20 -17.41 18.44 2.14
N LEU A 21 -16.29 18.24 1.44
CA LEU A 21 -15.05 17.75 2.05
C LEU A 21 -14.49 18.72 3.09
N ALA A 22 -14.61 20.03 2.86
CA ALA A 22 -14.11 21.05 3.77
C ALA A 22 -14.84 21.00 5.13
N GLU A 23 -16.16 20.87 5.12
CA GLU A 23 -17.02 20.74 6.28
C GLU A 23 -16.74 19.43 7.02
N LYS A 24 -16.55 18.32 6.29
CA LYS A 24 -16.16 17.03 6.89
C LYS A 24 -14.80 17.13 7.57
N CYS A 25 -13.79 17.70 6.90
CA CYS A 25 -12.46 17.90 7.45
C CYS A 25 -12.50 18.76 8.71
N GLU A 26 -13.29 19.84 8.72
CA GLU A 26 -13.48 20.70 9.88
C GLU A 26 -14.14 19.96 11.05
N ALA A 27 -15.21 19.22 10.79
CA ALA A 27 -15.86 18.39 11.80
C ALA A 27 -14.89 17.33 12.38
N PHE A 28 -14.11 16.65 11.55
CA PHE A 28 -13.10 15.69 11.99
C PHE A 28 -11.96 16.34 12.78
N LYS A 29 -11.53 17.54 12.37
CA LYS A 29 -10.49 18.29 13.09
C LYS A 29 -10.96 18.67 14.50
N ASN A 30 -12.23 19.06 14.64
CA ASN A 30 -12.83 19.44 15.94
C ASN A 30 -12.91 18.27 16.94
N VAL A 31 -12.88 17.01 16.46
CA VAL A 31 -12.84 15.81 17.32
C VAL A 31 -11.45 15.19 17.43
N GLY A 32 -10.40 15.93 17.05
CA GLY A 32 -9.00 15.51 17.25
C GLY A 32 -8.36 14.73 16.11
N VAL A 33 -9.01 14.59 14.94
CA VAL A 33 -8.37 13.95 13.78
C VAL A 33 -7.36 14.91 13.15
N HIS A 34 -6.19 14.41 12.75
CA HIS A 34 -5.08 15.24 12.23
C HIS A 34 -4.62 14.89 10.83
N PHE A 35 -5.06 13.76 10.27
CA PHE A 35 -4.77 13.37 8.91
C PHE A 35 -6.01 12.77 8.25
N ALA A 36 -6.05 12.82 6.93
CA ALA A 36 -7.08 12.19 6.12
C ALA A 36 -6.42 11.34 5.03
N LYS A 37 -7.17 10.40 4.44
CA LYS A 37 -6.65 9.52 3.39
C LYS A 37 -7.62 9.49 2.22
N TRP A 38 -7.11 9.61 1.01
CA TRP A 38 -7.89 9.49 -0.22
C TRP A 38 -7.25 8.52 -1.19
N ARG A 39 -8.00 7.47 -1.57
CA ARG A 39 -7.55 6.41 -2.48
C ARG A 39 -8.14 6.62 -3.86
N CYS A 40 -7.29 6.76 -4.87
CA CYS A 40 -7.65 6.65 -6.29
C CYS A 40 -7.08 5.35 -6.84
N VAL A 41 -7.80 4.70 -7.73
CA VAL A 41 -7.45 3.34 -8.21
C VAL A 41 -7.07 3.39 -9.68
N TYR A 42 -6.02 2.67 -10.07
CA TYR A 42 -5.56 2.53 -11.44
C TYR A 42 -5.43 1.05 -11.80
N ARG A 43 -6.01 0.67 -12.95
CA ARG A 43 -5.95 -0.71 -13.45
C ARG A 43 -4.98 -0.83 -14.59
N ILE A 44 -4.13 -1.86 -14.56
CA ILE A 44 -3.22 -2.15 -15.66
C ILE A 44 -3.83 -3.21 -16.57
N THR A 45 -4.06 -2.82 -17.82
CA THR A 45 -4.38 -3.74 -18.92
C THR A 45 -3.46 -3.43 -20.10
N LYS A 46 -3.78 -3.96 -21.29
CA LYS A 46 -3.08 -3.61 -22.53
C LYS A 46 -3.18 -2.12 -22.85
N THR A 47 -4.29 -1.46 -22.51
CA THR A 47 -4.59 -0.07 -22.88
C THR A 47 -4.82 0.86 -21.68
N THR A 48 -4.91 0.33 -20.46
CA THR A 48 -5.10 1.10 -19.22
C THR A 48 -3.82 1.07 -18.35
N PRO A 49 -3.61 2.06 -17.46
CA PRO A 49 -4.46 3.24 -17.26
C PRO A 49 -4.39 4.20 -18.45
N THR A 50 -5.54 4.74 -18.88
CA THR A 50 -5.57 5.75 -19.93
C THR A 50 -5.01 7.06 -19.39
N THR A 51 -4.52 7.91 -20.31
CA THR A 51 -4.08 9.26 -19.95
C THR A 51 -5.16 10.00 -19.19
N VAL A 52 -6.44 9.81 -19.53
CA VAL A 52 -7.49 10.55 -18.84
C VAL A 52 -7.74 10.04 -17.43
N ALA A 53 -7.75 8.72 -17.20
CA ALA A 53 -7.85 8.18 -15.84
C ALA A 53 -6.67 8.63 -14.96
N ILE A 54 -5.46 8.72 -15.53
CA ILE A 54 -4.28 9.27 -14.84
C ILE A 54 -4.54 10.72 -14.40
N HIS A 55 -4.97 11.58 -15.33
CA HIS A 55 -5.15 13.00 -15.03
C HIS A 55 -6.35 13.26 -14.09
N ASP A 56 -7.50 12.61 -14.31
CA ASP A 56 -8.70 12.83 -13.50
C ASP A 56 -8.48 12.42 -12.03
N ASN A 57 -7.82 11.27 -11.80
CA ASN A 57 -7.50 10.85 -10.45
C ASN A 57 -6.39 11.70 -9.82
N ALA A 58 -5.37 12.14 -10.57
CA ALA A 58 -4.35 13.07 -10.07
C ALA A 58 -4.98 14.41 -9.63
N GLN A 59 -5.89 14.98 -10.43
CA GLN A 59 -6.64 16.19 -10.09
C GLN A 59 -7.52 15.99 -8.84
N THR A 60 -8.16 14.83 -8.72
CA THR A 60 -8.96 14.49 -7.54
C THR A 60 -8.11 14.44 -6.27
N LEU A 61 -6.95 13.78 -6.33
CA LEU A 61 -6.00 13.70 -5.21
C LEU A 61 -5.46 15.09 -4.81
N ALA A 62 -5.17 15.95 -5.79
CA ALA A 62 -4.67 17.29 -5.54
C ALA A 62 -5.72 18.20 -4.88
N ARG A 63 -6.98 18.16 -5.35
CA ARG A 63 -8.11 18.87 -4.72
C ARG A 63 -8.34 18.39 -3.29
N PHE A 64 -8.33 17.07 -3.07
CA PHE A 64 -8.41 16.49 -1.74
C PHE A 64 -7.30 17.03 -0.82
N ALA A 65 -6.05 17.01 -1.29
CA ALA A 65 -4.91 17.45 -0.50
C ALA A 65 -4.99 18.94 -0.13
N SER A 66 -5.34 19.80 -1.09
CA SER A 66 -5.53 21.24 -0.87
C SER A 66 -6.61 21.53 0.17
N VAL A 67 -7.77 20.85 0.08
CA VAL A 67 -8.85 21.00 1.07
C VAL A 67 -8.41 20.53 2.46
N CYS A 68 -7.74 19.38 2.59
CA CYS A 68 -7.25 18.90 3.87
C CYS A 68 -6.29 19.90 4.53
N GLN A 69 -5.33 20.44 3.78
CA GLN A 69 -4.37 21.41 4.29
C GLN A 69 -5.05 22.72 4.73
N SER A 70 -6.05 23.19 3.99
CA SER A 70 -6.86 24.38 4.40
C SER A 70 -7.56 24.20 5.75
N LYS A 71 -7.81 22.94 6.16
CA LYS A 71 -8.43 22.56 7.42
C LYS A 71 -7.43 21.98 8.44
N ARG A 72 -6.13 22.23 8.25
CA ARG A 72 -5.05 21.80 9.16
C ARG A 72 -5.00 20.28 9.35
N MET A 73 -5.26 19.53 8.28
CA MET A 73 -5.13 18.07 8.23
C MET A 73 -4.04 17.67 7.24
N VAL A 74 -3.21 16.70 7.62
CA VAL A 74 -2.21 16.10 6.72
C VAL A 74 -2.92 15.18 5.71
N PRO A 75 -2.83 15.43 4.40
CA PRO A 75 -3.35 14.51 3.40
C PRO A 75 -2.41 13.32 3.16
N ILE A 76 -2.94 12.12 3.33
CA ILE A 76 -2.36 10.88 2.83
C ILE A 76 -2.93 10.64 1.42
N ILE A 77 -2.06 10.83 0.42
CA ILE A 77 -2.38 10.77 -1.00
C ILE A 77 -2.11 9.35 -1.49
N GLU A 78 -3.16 8.62 -1.88
CA GLU A 78 -3.06 7.20 -2.21
C GLU A 78 -3.42 6.91 -3.68
N PRO A 79 -2.46 7.04 -4.62
CA PRO A 79 -2.59 6.53 -5.97
C PRO A 79 -2.33 5.02 -5.99
N ASP A 80 -3.39 4.24 -5.87
CA ASP A 80 -3.34 2.78 -5.79
C ASP A 80 -3.40 2.14 -7.19
N ILE A 81 -2.28 1.58 -7.65
CA ILE A 81 -2.15 0.85 -8.91
C ILE A 81 -2.34 -0.64 -8.60
N GLU A 82 -3.44 -1.21 -9.07
CA GLU A 82 -3.82 -2.58 -8.74
C GLU A 82 -2.85 -3.61 -9.33
N GLN A 83 -2.55 -4.65 -8.55
CA GLN A 83 -1.65 -5.74 -8.93
C GLN A 83 -2.32 -6.83 -9.79
N ASP A 84 -3.61 -6.69 -10.11
CA ASP A 84 -4.32 -7.68 -10.92
C ASP A 84 -3.86 -7.69 -12.39
N GLY A 85 -3.93 -8.87 -13.01
CA GLY A 85 -3.51 -9.12 -14.39
C GLY A 85 -2.14 -9.77 -14.53
N ASN A 86 -1.65 -9.85 -15.76
CA ASN A 86 -0.47 -10.62 -16.19
C ASN A 86 0.72 -9.73 -16.63
N HIS A 87 0.72 -8.46 -16.24
CA HIS A 87 1.72 -7.49 -16.66
C HIS A 87 3.09 -7.75 -16.01
N SER A 88 4.16 -7.39 -16.73
CA SER A 88 5.53 -7.54 -16.24
C SER A 88 5.90 -6.50 -15.17
N LEU A 89 6.97 -6.77 -14.42
CA LEU A 89 7.53 -5.82 -13.45
C LEU A 89 7.84 -4.45 -14.09
N ARG A 90 8.42 -4.45 -15.30
CA ARG A 90 8.74 -3.22 -16.04
C ARG A 90 7.48 -2.46 -16.50
N ARG A 91 6.39 -3.17 -16.81
CA ARG A 91 5.10 -2.52 -17.11
C ARG A 91 4.54 -1.84 -15.86
N MET A 92 4.58 -2.51 -14.70
CA MET A 92 4.18 -1.88 -13.43
C MET A 92 5.03 -0.64 -13.16
N GLN A 93 6.37 -0.74 -13.24
CA GLN A 93 7.28 0.38 -13.02
C GLN A 93 6.94 1.59 -13.91
N LYS A 94 6.74 1.36 -15.22
CA LYS A 94 6.38 2.42 -16.18
C LYS A 94 5.06 3.09 -15.83
N VAL A 95 4.06 2.31 -15.41
CA VAL A 95 2.76 2.86 -15.00
C VAL A 95 2.89 3.64 -13.69
N THR A 96 3.65 3.13 -12.72
CA THR A 96 3.95 3.84 -11.47
C THR A 96 4.61 5.18 -11.71
N GLU A 97 5.65 5.23 -12.55
CA GLU A 97 6.32 6.49 -12.89
C GLU A 97 5.35 7.49 -13.55
N ALA A 98 4.54 7.04 -14.52
CA ALA A 98 3.57 7.90 -15.19
C ALA A 98 2.49 8.46 -14.23
N VAL A 99 1.96 7.62 -13.35
CA VAL A 99 0.94 8.01 -12.36
C VAL A 99 1.53 8.96 -11.34
N LEU A 100 2.70 8.65 -10.76
CA LEU A 100 3.32 9.50 -9.74
C LEU A 100 3.75 10.85 -10.30
N ALA A 101 4.28 10.90 -11.52
CA ALA A 101 4.62 12.16 -12.18
C ALA A 101 3.37 13.06 -12.35
N ALA A 102 2.24 12.49 -12.80
CA ALA A 102 0.99 13.22 -12.95
C ALA A 102 0.43 13.69 -11.59
N VAL A 103 0.50 12.84 -10.56
CA VAL A 103 0.07 13.20 -9.19
C VAL A 103 0.91 14.34 -8.64
N VAL A 104 2.25 14.25 -8.71
CA VAL A 104 3.15 15.31 -8.21
C VAL A 104 2.91 16.62 -8.95
N LYS A 105 2.76 16.59 -10.28
CA LYS A 105 2.42 17.78 -11.06
C LYS A 105 1.10 18.40 -10.61
N ALA A 106 0.06 17.59 -10.43
CA ALA A 106 -1.24 18.07 -9.98
C ALA A 106 -1.17 18.66 -8.56
N LEU A 107 -0.41 18.06 -7.64
CA LEU A 107 -0.21 18.62 -6.30
C LEU A 107 0.43 20.02 -6.36
N GLN A 108 1.44 20.19 -7.21
CA GLN A 108 2.10 21.48 -7.41
C GLN A 108 1.16 22.52 -8.02
N ASP A 109 0.37 22.14 -9.02
CA ASP A 109 -0.61 23.02 -9.68
C ASP A 109 -1.71 23.50 -8.72
N HIS A 110 -2.04 22.70 -7.71
CA HIS A 110 -3.01 23.04 -6.67
C HIS A 110 -2.36 23.71 -5.44
N HIS A 111 -1.08 24.10 -5.55
CA HIS A 111 -0.33 24.77 -4.50
C HIS A 111 -0.30 23.98 -3.17
N VAL A 112 -0.28 22.66 -3.26
CA VAL A 112 -0.18 21.79 -2.09
C VAL A 112 1.21 21.95 -1.45
N PHE A 113 1.23 22.17 -0.14
CA PHE A 113 2.46 22.23 0.65
C PHE A 113 3.03 20.83 0.83
N MET A 114 4.06 20.47 0.06
CA MET A 114 4.54 19.09 -0.09
C MET A 114 5.07 18.50 1.21
N GLU A 115 5.73 19.31 2.03
CA GLU A 115 6.27 18.94 3.35
C GLU A 115 5.17 18.58 4.35
N GLY A 116 3.93 19.01 4.09
CA GLY A 116 2.74 18.64 4.84
C GLY A 116 2.00 17.45 4.25
N THR A 117 2.62 16.61 3.41
CA THR A 117 1.96 15.47 2.74
C THR A 117 2.66 14.14 2.99
N ILE A 118 1.87 13.06 2.90
CA ILE A 118 2.37 11.67 2.91
C ILE A 118 1.85 10.97 1.66
N LEU A 119 2.72 10.27 0.93
CA LEU A 119 2.29 9.37 -0.13
C LEU A 119 1.99 7.98 0.45
N LYS A 120 0.87 7.39 0.05
CA LYS A 120 0.57 5.98 0.30
C LYS A 120 0.53 5.22 -1.02
N VAL A 121 1.47 4.32 -1.24
CA VAL A 121 1.75 3.75 -2.56
C VAL A 121 1.96 2.26 -2.51
N ASN A 122 1.74 1.60 -3.64
CA ASN A 122 2.09 0.20 -3.81
C ASN A 122 3.59 0.02 -3.95
N PHE A 123 4.06 -1.18 -3.63
CA PHE A 123 5.32 -1.63 -4.18
C PHE A 123 5.21 -1.87 -5.69
N VAL A 124 6.34 -1.78 -6.41
CA VAL A 124 6.40 -2.15 -7.83
C VAL A 124 6.61 -3.67 -7.91
N THR A 125 5.53 -4.41 -8.15
CA THR A 125 5.51 -5.88 -8.35
C THR A 125 5.05 -6.23 -9.76
N PRO A 126 5.37 -7.44 -10.28
CA PRO A 126 4.63 -7.94 -11.43
C PRO A 126 3.14 -8.12 -11.10
N GLY A 127 2.32 -8.27 -12.13
CA GLY A 127 0.92 -8.64 -11.95
C GLY A 127 0.79 -10.04 -11.35
N MET A 128 -0.28 -10.30 -10.60
CA MET A 128 -0.51 -11.57 -9.90
C MET A 128 -0.48 -12.81 -10.81
N GLN A 129 -0.81 -12.64 -12.09
CA GLN A 129 -0.88 -13.69 -13.10
C GLN A 129 0.36 -13.69 -14.03
N CYS A 130 1.40 -12.94 -13.69
CA CYS A 130 2.63 -12.89 -14.48
C CYS A 130 3.37 -14.24 -14.40
N SER A 131 3.72 -14.80 -15.57
CA SER A 131 4.45 -16.06 -15.66
C SER A 131 5.91 -15.92 -15.25
N LYS A 132 6.53 -14.76 -15.49
CA LYS A 132 7.91 -14.49 -15.10
C LYS A 132 8.00 -14.21 -13.61
N LYS A 133 8.88 -14.95 -12.93
CA LYS A 133 9.22 -14.71 -11.52
C LYS A 133 10.31 -13.65 -11.42
N TYR A 134 10.28 -12.90 -10.32
CA TYR A 134 11.21 -11.85 -10.01
C TYR A 134 11.63 -11.99 -8.55
N THR A 135 12.88 -11.68 -8.28
CA THR A 135 13.46 -11.63 -6.94
C THR A 135 12.89 -10.42 -6.16
N LEU A 136 12.86 -10.52 -4.82
CA LEU A 136 12.54 -9.38 -3.95
C LEU A 136 13.48 -8.20 -4.22
N LYS A 137 14.75 -8.49 -4.52
CA LYS A 137 15.75 -7.47 -4.85
C LYS A 137 15.38 -6.71 -6.13
N GLU A 138 15.07 -7.42 -7.22
CA GLU A 138 14.65 -6.77 -8.47
C GLU A 138 13.40 -5.90 -8.28
N MET A 139 12.41 -6.38 -7.51
CA MET A 139 11.20 -5.62 -7.24
C MET A 139 11.49 -4.40 -6.35
N ALA A 140 12.43 -4.51 -5.41
CA ALA A 140 12.81 -3.43 -4.50
C ALA A 140 13.57 -2.32 -5.23
N GLU A 141 14.50 -2.71 -6.10
CA GLU A 141 15.21 -1.81 -7.01
C GLU A 141 14.24 -1.08 -7.94
N CYS A 142 13.32 -1.79 -8.59
CA CYS A 142 12.31 -1.16 -9.45
C CYS A 142 11.40 -0.19 -8.68
N THR A 143 11.07 -0.50 -7.43
CA THR A 143 10.26 0.37 -6.56
C THR A 143 11.01 1.66 -6.23
N MET A 144 12.25 1.55 -5.74
CA MET A 144 13.05 2.72 -5.39
C MET A 144 13.40 3.57 -6.61
N GLU A 145 13.73 2.95 -7.73
CA GLU A 145 14.05 3.63 -8.99
C GLU A 145 12.85 4.45 -9.50
N ALA A 146 11.63 3.87 -9.49
CA ALA A 146 10.42 4.61 -9.86
C ALA A 146 10.22 5.84 -8.96
N PHE A 147 10.45 5.71 -7.65
CA PHE A 147 10.16 6.79 -6.71
C PHE A 147 11.22 7.89 -6.79
N GLN A 148 12.50 7.53 -6.94
CA GLN A 148 13.59 8.48 -7.18
C GLN A 148 13.40 9.31 -8.45
N ARG A 149 12.73 8.76 -9.46
CA ARG A 149 12.45 9.47 -10.71
C ARG A 149 11.30 10.46 -10.62
N THR A 150 10.36 10.29 -9.69
CA THR A 150 9.09 11.02 -9.74
C THR A 150 8.70 11.73 -8.46
N VAL A 151 9.11 11.23 -7.30
CA VAL A 151 8.75 11.82 -6.01
C VAL A 151 9.78 12.92 -5.70
N PRO A 152 9.35 14.15 -5.33
CA PRO A 152 10.28 15.19 -4.94
C PRO A 152 10.73 15.01 -3.47
N PRO A 153 11.98 15.36 -3.11
CA PRO A 153 12.50 15.29 -1.74
C PRO A 153 11.64 15.99 -0.67
N SER A 154 10.82 16.97 -1.06
CA SER A 154 9.95 17.73 -0.16
C SER A 154 8.74 16.97 0.37
N ILE A 155 8.36 15.82 -0.20
CA ILE A 155 7.30 14.99 0.41
C ILE A 155 7.84 14.39 1.72
N GLN A 156 7.10 14.50 2.83
CA GLN A 156 7.66 14.12 4.13
C GLN A 156 7.87 12.61 4.27
N GLY A 157 6.99 11.80 3.71
CA GLY A 157 7.09 10.36 3.86
C GLY A 157 6.31 9.55 2.84
N ILE A 158 6.74 8.30 2.70
CA ILE A 158 6.14 7.27 1.86
C ILE A 158 5.73 6.11 2.75
N CYS A 159 4.43 5.83 2.78
CA CYS A 159 3.84 4.70 3.47
C CYS A 159 3.44 3.63 2.45
N PHE A 160 4.06 2.47 2.49
CA PHE A 160 3.68 1.39 1.58
C PHE A 160 2.35 0.76 1.97
N LEU A 161 1.55 0.42 0.97
CA LEU A 161 0.35 -0.40 1.12
C LEU A 161 0.66 -1.82 0.63
N ALA A 162 0.18 -2.82 1.37
CA ALA A 162 0.51 -4.22 1.09
C ALA A 162 -0.16 -4.77 -0.18
N GLY A 163 -1.23 -4.12 -0.66
CA GLY A 163 -1.97 -4.60 -1.83
C GLY A 163 -2.49 -6.01 -1.58
N SER A 164 -2.28 -6.91 -2.54
CA SER A 164 -2.61 -8.33 -2.48
C SER A 164 -1.52 -9.22 -1.88
N LEU A 165 -0.40 -8.64 -1.41
CA LEU A 165 0.68 -9.41 -0.79
C LEU A 165 0.22 -10.03 0.53
N LYS A 166 0.82 -11.19 0.85
CA LYS A 166 0.66 -11.80 2.18
C LYS A 166 1.38 -10.96 3.24
N GLU A 167 1.03 -11.16 4.51
CA GLU A 167 1.59 -10.38 5.63
C GLU A 167 3.12 -10.41 5.66
N GLN A 168 3.72 -11.60 5.65
CA GLN A 168 5.17 -11.80 5.71
C GLN A 168 5.86 -11.27 4.45
N GLU A 169 5.25 -11.44 3.29
CA GLU A 169 5.78 -10.95 2.02
C GLU A 169 5.83 -9.42 2.00
N ALA A 170 4.76 -8.75 2.46
CA ALA A 170 4.74 -7.28 2.56
C ALA A 170 5.80 -6.76 3.54
N THR A 171 6.00 -7.43 4.68
CA THR A 171 7.03 -7.08 5.67
C THR A 171 8.44 -7.28 5.12
N ALA A 172 8.69 -8.43 4.48
CA ALA A 172 9.98 -8.72 3.86
C ALA A 172 10.30 -7.75 2.73
N PHE A 173 9.29 -7.39 1.95
CA PHE A 173 9.48 -6.48 0.84
C PHE A 173 9.74 -5.04 1.30
N LEU A 174 9.06 -4.60 2.36
CA LEU A 174 9.36 -3.33 3.02
C LEU A 174 10.83 -3.25 3.46
N ASP A 175 11.32 -4.31 4.12
CA ASP A 175 12.72 -4.39 4.57
C ASP A 175 13.71 -4.29 3.39
N GLY A 176 13.46 -5.05 2.32
CA GLY A 176 14.27 -5.00 1.10
C GLY A 176 14.28 -3.63 0.43
N VAL A 177 13.12 -2.99 0.31
CA VAL A 177 13.00 -1.62 -0.22
C VAL A 177 13.77 -0.64 0.65
N VAL A 178 13.62 -0.70 1.98
CA VAL A 178 14.35 0.16 2.92
C VAL A 178 15.86 0.01 2.74
N LYS A 179 16.37 -1.21 2.57
CA LYS A 179 17.80 -1.49 2.39
C LYS A 179 18.39 -1.12 1.03
N THR A 180 17.56 -1.04 -0.01
CA THR A 180 18.04 -0.86 -1.40
C THR A 180 18.76 0.48 -1.61
N VAL A 181 18.42 1.52 -0.85
CA VAL A 181 19.03 2.86 -0.97
C VAL A 181 19.34 3.39 0.43
N THR A 182 20.58 3.77 0.68
CA THR A 182 21.03 4.28 1.98
C THR A 182 20.66 5.74 2.21
N ASN A 183 20.72 6.58 1.18
CA ASN A 183 20.39 8.02 1.24
C ASN A 183 19.06 8.32 0.56
N LYS A 184 17.95 7.98 1.23
CA LYS A 184 16.60 8.33 0.78
C LYS A 184 16.24 9.72 1.32
N PRO A 185 15.67 10.62 0.51
CA PRO A 185 15.21 11.91 1.01
C PRO A 185 13.87 11.82 1.77
N TRP A 186 13.23 10.64 1.81
CA TRP A 186 11.93 10.42 2.44
C TRP A 186 12.00 9.41 3.57
N TYR A 187 11.21 9.65 4.62
CA TYR A 187 10.87 8.59 5.56
C TYR A 187 10.07 7.51 4.85
N THR A 188 10.43 6.25 5.07
CA THR A 188 9.78 5.10 4.43
C THR A 188 9.21 4.20 5.52
N THR A 189 7.91 3.92 5.47
CA THR A 189 7.23 3.06 6.45
C THR A 189 6.04 2.34 5.83
N PHE A 190 5.17 1.74 6.63
CA PHE A 190 4.00 0.99 6.21
C PHE A 190 2.67 1.68 6.58
N SER A 191 1.68 1.53 5.72
CA SER A 191 0.26 1.73 6.00
C SER A 191 -0.51 0.48 5.55
N PHE A 192 -0.19 -0.63 6.21
CA PHE A 192 -0.75 -1.94 5.92
C PHE A 192 -2.10 -2.13 6.63
N SER A 193 -3.04 -2.76 5.93
CA SER A 193 -4.28 -3.26 6.51
C SER A 193 -4.20 -4.78 6.58
N ARG A 194 -4.43 -5.47 5.45
CA ARG A 194 -4.29 -6.92 5.35
C ARG A 194 -2.91 -7.43 5.77
N GLY A 195 -1.85 -6.63 5.59
CA GLY A 195 -0.48 -6.97 5.98
C GLY A 195 -0.20 -6.99 7.50
N VAL A 196 -1.18 -6.64 8.34
CA VAL A 196 -1.02 -6.57 9.81
C VAL A 196 -2.11 -7.35 10.54
N HIS A 197 -3.37 -7.27 10.11
CA HIS A 197 -4.50 -7.72 10.93
C HIS A 197 -5.16 -9.03 10.44
N MET A 198 -4.77 -9.62 9.30
CA MET A 198 -5.48 -10.79 8.75
C MET A 198 -5.37 -11.99 9.70
N SER A 199 -4.15 -12.33 10.10
CA SER A 199 -3.88 -13.41 11.05
C SER A 199 -4.49 -13.13 12.43
N THR A 200 -4.43 -11.87 12.89
CA THR A 200 -5.12 -11.42 14.12
C THR A 200 -6.63 -11.65 14.08
N LEU A 201 -7.28 -11.31 12.97
CA LEU A 201 -8.72 -11.52 12.79
C LEU A 201 -9.07 -13.02 12.73
N GLU A 202 -8.22 -13.82 12.09
CA GLU A 202 -8.37 -15.27 12.02
C GLU A 202 -8.19 -15.98 13.37
N LEU A 203 -7.35 -15.43 14.25
CA LEU A 203 -7.20 -15.90 15.63
C LEU A 203 -8.38 -15.48 16.49
N TRP A 204 -8.82 -14.22 16.36
CA TRP A 204 -9.89 -13.69 17.19
C TRP A 204 -11.25 -14.29 16.84
N ARG A 205 -11.67 -14.24 15.56
CA ARG A 205 -12.98 -14.69 15.05
C ARG A 205 -14.20 -14.18 15.84
N GLY A 206 -14.06 -13.08 16.58
CA GLY A 206 -15.09 -12.58 17.48
C GLY A 206 -15.22 -13.36 18.80
N ASN A 207 -14.34 -14.33 19.08
CA ASN A 207 -14.31 -15.06 20.35
C ASN A 207 -13.65 -14.21 21.46
N PRO A 208 -14.37 -13.84 22.54
CA PRO A 208 -13.80 -13.09 23.66
C PRO A 208 -12.60 -13.77 24.34
N GLU A 209 -12.56 -15.10 24.36
CA GLU A 209 -11.44 -15.87 24.95
C GLU A 209 -10.16 -15.75 24.13
N CYS A 210 -10.27 -15.45 22.83
CA CYS A 210 -9.13 -15.32 21.92
C CYS A 210 -8.57 -13.89 21.85
N VAL A 211 -9.11 -12.93 22.63
CA VAL A 211 -8.69 -11.52 22.57
C VAL A 211 -7.21 -11.38 22.91
N GLU A 212 -6.74 -11.99 23.99
CA GLU A 212 -5.35 -11.85 24.44
C GLU A 212 -4.36 -12.43 23.43
N ILE A 213 -4.63 -13.63 22.89
CA ILE A 213 -3.76 -14.26 21.89
C ILE A 213 -3.75 -13.48 20.56
N ALA A 214 -4.90 -12.94 20.14
CA ALA A 214 -5.00 -12.11 18.95
C ALA A 214 -4.23 -10.78 19.12
N GLN A 215 -4.32 -10.14 20.29
CA GLN A 215 -3.56 -8.93 20.62
C GLN A 215 -2.05 -9.18 20.64
N LYS A 216 -1.59 -10.28 21.27
CA LYS A 216 -0.18 -10.67 21.25
C LYS A 216 0.33 -10.89 19.83
N HIS A 217 -0.47 -11.53 18.98
CA HIS A 217 -0.13 -11.72 17.57
C HIS A 217 -0.05 -10.39 16.82
N LEU A 218 -1.01 -9.48 17.05
CA LEU A 218 -1.03 -8.15 16.45
C LEU A 218 0.24 -7.35 16.80
N ILE A 219 0.61 -7.31 18.09
CA ILE A 219 1.81 -6.61 18.56
C ILE A 219 3.05 -7.17 17.86
N LYS A 220 3.18 -8.50 17.79
CA LYS A 220 4.28 -9.14 17.07
C LYS A 220 4.36 -8.71 15.60
N ARG A 221 3.23 -8.69 14.88
CA ARG A 221 3.19 -8.24 13.48
C ARG A 221 3.58 -6.77 13.34
N LEU A 222 3.20 -5.92 14.29
CA LEU A 222 3.60 -4.51 14.31
C LEU A 222 5.10 -4.35 14.55
N GLU A 223 5.69 -5.11 15.48
CA GLU A 223 7.13 -5.11 15.75
C GLU A 223 7.95 -5.56 14.54
N GLU A 224 7.50 -6.59 13.82
CA GLU A 224 8.17 -7.06 12.60
C GLU A 224 8.11 -6.00 11.49
N ASN A 225 6.95 -5.38 11.27
CA ASN A 225 6.82 -4.28 10.30
C ASN A 225 7.65 -3.05 10.70
N GLN A 226 7.77 -2.76 12.00
CA GLN A 226 8.64 -1.69 12.51
C GLN A 226 10.12 -2.01 12.22
N LYS A 227 10.57 -3.24 12.47
CA LYS A 227 11.94 -3.68 12.12
C LYS A 227 12.20 -3.57 10.62
N ALA A 228 11.25 -3.97 9.79
CA ALA A 228 11.34 -3.83 8.34
C ALA A 228 11.40 -2.37 7.87
N ALA A 229 10.59 -1.49 8.45
CA ALA A 229 10.65 -0.05 8.16
C ALA A 229 12.02 0.57 8.51
N LEU A 230 12.78 -0.06 9.39
CA LEU A 230 14.15 0.34 9.76
C LEU A 230 15.23 -0.41 8.95
N GLY A 231 14.87 -1.34 8.07
CA GLY A 231 15.81 -2.18 7.34
C GLY A 231 16.56 -3.17 8.24
N LYS A 232 15.91 -3.63 9.32
CA LYS A 232 16.49 -4.47 10.38
C LYS A 232 15.72 -5.78 10.57
N LEU A 233 14.82 -6.16 9.67
CA LEU A 233 14.07 -7.40 9.81
C LEU A 233 14.98 -8.61 9.58
N PHE A 234 15.69 -8.64 8.45
CA PHE A 234 16.68 -9.67 8.14
C PHE A 234 18.10 -9.17 8.38
N PRO A 235 19.03 -9.98 8.89
CA PRO A 235 20.46 -9.67 8.81
C PRO A 235 20.90 -9.60 7.33
N PRO A 236 21.98 -8.86 7.00
CA PRO A 236 22.45 -8.69 5.62
C PRO A 236 22.69 -10.01 4.86
N GLU A 237 23.04 -11.07 5.59
CA GLU A 237 23.41 -12.39 5.05
C GLU A 237 22.20 -13.30 4.77
N GLU A 238 21.04 -13.05 5.39
CA GLU A 238 19.80 -13.82 5.17
C GLU A 238 18.90 -13.21 4.07
N TRP A 239 19.22 -12.02 3.57
CA TRP A 239 18.52 -11.44 2.43
C TRP A 239 19.05 -12.01 1.12
N ALA A 240 18.69 -13.25 0.80
CA ALA A 240 19.07 -13.90 -0.46
C ALA A 240 18.40 -13.26 -1.70
N GLY A 241 17.43 -12.36 -1.51
CA GLY A 241 16.65 -11.75 -2.60
C GLY A 241 15.76 -12.74 -3.36
N ASN A 242 15.97 -14.04 -3.24
CA ASN A 242 15.26 -15.08 -3.97
C ASN A 242 13.92 -15.43 -3.29
N THR A 243 12.89 -15.63 -4.10
CA THR A 243 11.58 -16.14 -3.68
C THR A 243 11.43 -17.61 -4.06
N GLU A 244 12.50 -18.41 -4.11
CA GLU A 244 12.30 -19.85 -4.21
C GLU A 244 11.49 -20.31 -3.00
N GLN A 245 10.50 -21.15 -3.27
CA GLN A 245 9.29 -21.38 -2.47
C GLN A 245 9.52 -21.99 -1.05
N GLY A 246 10.73 -21.94 -0.50
CA GLY A 246 11.10 -22.60 0.74
C GLY A 246 11.60 -21.71 1.88
N GLU A 247 12.14 -20.51 1.64
CA GLU A 247 12.93 -19.81 2.68
C GLU A 247 12.25 -18.65 3.40
N LEU A 248 11.16 -18.08 2.84
CA LEU A 248 10.31 -17.14 3.60
C LEU A 248 9.42 -17.83 4.64
N TYR A 249 9.45 -19.16 4.69
CA TYR A 249 8.98 -19.94 5.82
C TYR A 249 10.07 -19.91 6.91
N ILE A 250 10.22 -18.78 7.61
CA ILE A 250 10.62 -18.90 9.01
C ILE A 250 9.56 -19.80 9.62
N THR A 251 9.94 -21.02 9.96
CA THR A 251 9.09 -22.09 10.49
C THR A 251 7.89 -21.49 11.19
N THR A 252 6.72 -21.69 10.57
CA THR A 252 5.42 -21.43 11.16
C THR A 252 5.53 -21.74 12.64
N HIS A 253 5.28 -20.73 13.47
CA HIS A 253 5.22 -20.93 14.91
C HIS A 253 4.36 -22.17 15.19
N GLN A 254 4.79 -23.00 16.13
CA GLN A 254 4.16 -24.26 16.55
C GLN A 254 2.65 -24.15 16.90
N PHE A 255 2.07 -22.95 16.89
CA PHE A 255 0.65 -22.71 17.16
C PHE A 255 -0.32 -23.25 16.11
N PHE A 256 0.15 -23.82 15.00
CA PHE A 256 -0.72 -24.41 13.97
C PHE A 256 -0.84 -25.95 14.03
N GLU A 257 -0.13 -26.64 14.93
CA GLU A 257 -0.31 -28.10 15.07
C GLU A 257 -1.52 -28.47 15.96
N ASP A 258 -1.91 -27.61 16.91
CA ASP A 258 -2.96 -27.88 17.90
C ASP A 258 -4.16 -26.91 17.88
N GLY A 259 -4.37 -26.20 16.76
CA GLY A 259 -5.63 -25.45 16.57
C GLY A 259 -6.83 -26.41 16.56
N PRO A 260 -8.00 -26.04 17.13
CA PRO A 260 -9.16 -26.92 17.16
C PRO A 260 -9.45 -27.44 15.75
N LYS A 261 -9.35 -28.77 15.60
CA LYS A 261 -9.65 -29.48 14.35
C LYS A 261 -10.98 -28.97 13.83
N LYS A 262 -11.05 -28.68 12.52
CA LYS A 262 -12.29 -28.34 11.81
C LYS A 262 -13.43 -29.19 12.40
N PRO A 263 -14.55 -28.60 12.86
CA PRO A 263 -15.74 -29.42 13.03
C PRO A 263 -15.99 -30.06 11.67
N ALA A 264 -15.99 -31.40 11.64
CA ALA A 264 -16.39 -32.16 10.49
C ALA A 264 -17.71 -31.55 10.01
N ALA A 265 -17.77 -31.14 8.76
CA ALA A 265 -19.02 -30.76 8.14
C ALA A 265 -19.92 -32.00 8.20
N VAL A 266 -20.82 -32.04 9.17
CA VAL A 266 -21.96 -32.94 9.14
C VAL A 266 -22.88 -32.35 8.10
N LEU A 267 -22.76 -32.87 6.88
CA LEU A 267 -23.87 -32.82 5.93
C LEU A 267 -25.00 -33.67 6.53
N ALA A 268 -26.08 -33.03 6.95
CA ALA A 268 -27.34 -33.69 7.19
C ALA A 268 -28.50 -32.68 7.08
N GLY A 269 -29.46 -33.00 6.20
CA GLY A 269 -30.84 -32.47 6.21
C GLY A 269 -31.10 -31.34 5.24
#